data_AF-A0A6L8GC88-F1
#
_entry.id   AF-A0A6L8GC88-F1
#
_cell.length_a   1.000
_cell.length_b   1.000
_cell.length_c   1.000
_cell.angle_alpha   90.00
_cell.angle_beta   90.00
_cell.angle_gamma   90.00
#
_symmetry.space_group_name_H-M   'P 1'
#
loop_
_entity.id
_entity.type
_entity.pdbx_description
1 polymer ?
#
loop_
_entity_poly.entity_id
_entity_poly.type
_entity_poly.pdbx_seq_one_letter_code
_entity_poly.pdbx_strand_id
1 'polypeptide(L)'
;MAKAFASQGDLGEKQITFDEIGKGLFAFTAEGDPNSGVIIGNDSVMIVEAQATPRLAGKVIDKVREVTDKPITHLLLTHYHA
;
A
#
# COMPACT_ATOMS: atom_id res chain seq x y z
N MET A 1 15.38 21.97 -16.75
CA MET A 1 14.68 20.66 -16.80
C MET A 1 14.02 20.46 -15.44
N ALA A 2 12.70 20.30 -15.39
CA ALA A 2 12.03 19.94 -14.15
C ALA A 2 12.49 18.53 -13.73
N LYS A 3 12.80 18.34 -12.43
CA LYS A 3 13.19 17.05 -11.90
C LYS A 3 11.99 16.10 -12.06
N ALA A 4 12.19 14.95 -12.70
CA ALA A 4 11.11 13.98 -12.86
C ALA A 4 10.64 13.52 -11.48
N PHE A 5 9.32 13.36 -11.33
CA PHE A 5 8.72 12.86 -10.11
C PHE A 5 9.28 11.45 -9.78
N ALA A 6 9.68 11.20 -8.52
CA ALA A 6 10.48 10.03 -8.15
C ALA A 6 9.84 8.70 -8.59
N SER A 7 8.53 8.57 -8.44
CA SER A 7 7.79 7.37 -8.81
C SER A 7 7.60 7.17 -10.32
N GLN A 8 7.81 8.21 -11.15
CA GLN A 8 7.55 8.15 -12.59
C GLN A 8 8.63 7.35 -13.35
N GLY A 9 9.84 7.24 -12.79
CA GLY A 9 10.95 6.46 -13.35
C GLY A 9 11.10 5.07 -12.74
N ASP A 10 10.22 4.69 -11.82
CA ASP A 10 10.40 3.53 -10.97
C ASP A 10 9.69 2.29 -11.53
N LEU A 11 10.33 1.70 -12.54
CA LEU A 11 9.79 0.58 -13.33
C LEU A 11 10.41 -0.78 -12.99
N GLY A 12 11.35 -0.82 -12.03
CA GLY A 12 12.03 -2.03 -11.61
C GLY A 12 11.11 -3.01 -10.88
N GLU A 13 11.41 -4.30 -10.94
CA GLU A 13 10.84 -5.23 -9.98
C GLU A 13 11.44 -4.94 -8.61
N LYS A 14 10.55 -4.68 -7.64
CA LYS A 14 10.92 -4.48 -6.25
C LYS A 14 10.42 -5.62 -5.40
N GLN A 15 11.25 -6.05 -4.45
CA GLN A 15 10.80 -7.01 -3.46
C GLN A 15 9.74 -6.36 -2.56
N ILE A 16 8.58 -7.02 -2.49
CA ILE A 16 7.50 -6.60 -1.63
C ILE A 16 7.64 -7.29 -0.28
N THR A 17 7.57 -6.53 0.80
CA THR A 17 7.34 -7.07 2.15
C THR A 17 5.95 -6.68 2.64
N PHE A 18 5.34 -7.57 3.41
CA PHE A 18 4.04 -7.35 4.04
C PHE A 18 4.11 -7.88 5.46
N ASP A 19 4.53 -7.00 6.37
CA ASP A 19 4.91 -7.38 7.73
C ASP A 19 3.91 -6.83 8.75
N GLU A 20 3.53 -7.64 9.73
CA GLU A 20 2.74 -7.19 10.89
C GLU A 20 3.65 -6.40 11.84
N ILE A 21 3.41 -5.09 11.95
CA ILE A 21 4.19 -4.17 12.79
C ILE A 21 3.53 -3.90 14.15
N GLY A 22 2.33 -4.45 14.36
CA GLY A 22 1.55 -4.42 15.57
C GLY A 22 0.25 -5.19 15.34
N LYS A 23 -0.49 -5.54 16.40
CA LYS A 23 -1.69 -6.37 16.26
C LYS A 23 -2.69 -5.77 15.27
N GLY A 24 -2.89 -6.42 14.12
CA GLY A 24 -3.78 -5.96 13.06
C GLY A 24 -3.26 -4.76 12.26
N LEU A 25 -1.98 -4.39 12.42
CA LEU A 25 -1.31 -3.29 11.74
C LEU A 25 -0.22 -3.86 10.85
N PHE A 26 -0.32 -3.63 9.53
CA PHE A 26 0.65 -4.15 8.58
C PHE A 26 1.27 -3.03 7.76
N ALA A 27 2.56 -3.21 7.44
CA ALA A 27 3.30 -2.38 6.51
C ALA A 27 3.52 -3.15 5.21
N PHE A 28 2.95 -2.66 4.12
CA PHE A 28 3.30 -3.08 2.77
C PHE A 28 4.44 -2.18 2.28
N THR A 29 5.61 -2.74 2.01
CA THR A 29 6.75 -1.98 1.49
C THR A 29 7.25 -2.57 0.17
N ALA A 30 7.72 -1.69 -0.73
CA ALA A 30 8.35 -2.06 -1.99
C ALA A 30 9.71 -1.34 -2.07
N GLU A 31 10.68 -1.83 -1.28
CA GLU A 31 12.03 -1.25 -1.17
C GLU A 31 12.05 0.27 -0.94
N GLY A 32 11.07 0.77 -0.19
CA GLY A 32 10.97 2.19 0.20
C GLY A 32 10.14 3.09 -0.71
N ASP A 33 9.60 2.61 -1.85
CA ASP A 33 8.69 3.43 -2.68
C ASP A 33 7.83 2.59 -3.66
N PRO A 34 6.50 2.75 -3.74
CA PRO A 34 5.59 3.35 -2.75
C PRO A 34 5.15 2.34 -1.67
N ASN A 35 5.03 2.81 -0.43
CA ASN A 35 4.56 1.99 0.70
C ASN A 35 3.06 2.21 0.95
N SER A 36 2.40 1.21 1.53
CA SER A 36 1.02 1.32 2.02
C SER A 36 0.90 0.78 3.44
N GLY A 37 0.11 1.46 4.28
CA GLY A 37 -0.28 0.97 5.59
C GLY A 37 -1.61 0.22 5.51
N VAL A 38 -1.78 -0.84 6.31
CA VAL A 38 -3.04 -1.58 6.44
C VAL A 38 -3.42 -1.65 7.91
N ILE A 39 -4.65 -1.25 8.22
CA ILE A 39 -5.22 -1.33 9.56
C ILE A 39 -6.46 -2.23 9.50
N ILE A 40 -6.40 -3.38 10.16
CA ILE A 40 -7.52 -4.31 10.27
C ILE A 40 -8.32 -3.94 11.53
N GLY A 41 -9.45 -3.26 11.32
CA GLY A 41 -10.40 -2.92 12.38
C GLY A 41 -11.33 -4.09 12.71
N ASN A 42 -12.32 -3.84 13.57
CA ASN A 42 -13.30 -4.86 13.96
C ASN A 42 -14.17 -5.30 12.78
N ASP A 43 -14.66 -4.36 11.97
CA ASP A 43 -15.63 -4.62 10.91
C ASP A 43 -15.05 -4.51 9.49
N SER A 44 -13.96 -3.77 9.32
CA SER A 44 -13.39 -3.48 8.00
C SER A 44 -11.90 -3.16 8.06
N VAL A 45 -11.31 -3.06 6.87
CA VAL A 45 -9.91 -2.70 6.67
C VAL A 45 -9.81 -1.27 6.14
N MET A 46 -8.89 -0.50 6.70
CA MET A 46 -8.44 0.78 6.19
C MET A 46 -7.08 0.61 5.51
N ILE A 47 -6.93 1.20 4.33
CA ILE A 47 -5.65 1.34 3.63
C ILE A 47 -5.18 2.79 3.78
N VAL A 48 -3.91 2.97 4.10
CA VAL A 48 -3.21 4.26 4.12
C VAL A 48 -2.25 4.27 2.94
N GLU A 49 -2.43 5.23 2.04
CA GLU A 49 -1.76 5.34 0.73
C GLU A 49 -2.17 4.31 -0.33
N ALA A 50 -2.48 4.82 -1.52
CA ALA A 50 -2.66 4.02 -2.72
C ALA A 50 -1.33 3.78 -3.42
N GLN A 51 -1.27 2.70 -4.18
CA GLN A 51 -0.12 2.40 -5.03
C GLN A 51 -0.20 3.17 -6.36
N ALA A 52 0.96 3.41 -6.99
CA ALA A 52 1.07 4.26 -8.18
C ALA A 52 0.25 3.79 -9.40
N THR A 53 -0.10 2.51 -9.48
CA THR A 53 -0.89 1.95 -10.59
C THR A 53 -1.96 0.97 -10.09
N PRO A 54 -3.06 0.76 -10.83
CA PRO A 54 -4.07 -0.25 -10.49
C PRO A 54 -3.49 -1.66 -10.30
N ARG A 55 -2.48 -2.04 -11.10
CA ARG A 55 -1.79 -3.33 -10.99
C ARG A 55 -1.09 -3.47 -9.63
N LEU A 56 -0.40 -2.43 -9.18
CA LEU A 56 0.28 -2.44 -7.88
C LEU A 56 -0.72 -2.38 -6.73
N ALA A 57 -1.81 -1.62 -6.88
CA ALA A 57 -2.89 -1.58 -5.89
C ALA A 57 -3.54 -2.97 -5.70
N GLY A 58 -3.69 -3.75 -6.78
CA GLY A 58 -4.12 -5.15 -6.71
C GLY A 58 -3.24 -6.00 -5.79
N LYS A 59 -1.92 -5.82 -5.82
CA LYS A 59 -1.00 -6.56 -4.94
C LYS A 59 -1.23 -6.28 -3.45
N VAL A 60 -1.58 -5.04 -3.10
CA VAL A 60 -1.94 -4.70 -1.71
C VAL A 60 -3.22 -5.46 -1.31
N ILE A 61 -4.23 -5.47 -2.18
CA ILE A 61 -5.48 -6.20 -1.93
C ILE A 61 -5.20 -7.70 -1.74
N ASP A 62 -4.39 -8.30 -2.62
CA ASP A 62 -4.01 -9.71 -2.53
C ASP A 62 -3.35 -10.02 -1.17
N LYS A 63 -2.42 -9.17 -0.73
CA LYS A 63 -1.76 -9.31 0.57
C LYS A 63 -2.70 -9.15 1.76
N VAL A 64 -3.64 -8.21 1.70
CA VAL A 64 -4.68 -8.07 2.73
C VAL A 64 -5.54 -9.33 2.82
N ARG A 65 -5.85 -9.96 1.68
CA ARG A 65 -6.66 -11.19 1.61
C ARG A 65 -5.96 -12.41 2.19
N GLU A 66 -4.63 -12.42 2.26
CA GLU A 66 -3.88 -13.48 2.96
C GLU A 66 -4.11 -13.46 4.48
N VAL A 67 -4.50 -12.32 5.06
CA VAL A 67 -4.61 -12.12 6.52
C VAL A 67 -6.01 -11.81 7.02
N THR A 68 -6.94 -11.41 6.14
CA THR A 68 -8.35 -11.18 6.52
C THR A 68 -9.34 -11.18 5.35
N ASP A 69 -10.54 -11.69 5.61
CA ASP A 69 -11.70 -11.61 4.70
C ASP A 69 -12.55 -10.35 4.90
N LYS A 70 -12.20 -9.49 5.87
CA LYS A 70 -12.96 -8.26 6.15
C LYS A 70 -12.98 -7.34 4.92
N PRO A 71 -14.10 -6.62 4.67
CA PRO A 71 -14.18 -5.72 3.55
C PRO A 71 -13.17 -4.57 3.69
N ILE A 72 -12.52 -4.20 2.59
CA ILE A 72 -11.73 -2.96 2.51
C ILE A 72 -12.73 -1.85 2.17
N THR A 73 -12.92 -0.89 3.06
CA THR A 73 -13.97 0.14 2.93
C THR A 73 -13.42 1.56 3.00
N HIS A 74 -12.19 1.74 3.48
CA HIS A 74 -11.59 3.06 3.65
C HIS A 74 -10.21 3.10 2.97
N LEU A 75 -9.98 4.20 2.25
CA LEU A 75 -8.69 4.59 1.74
C LEU A 75 -8.38 6.00 2.25
N LEU A 76 -7.26 6.15 2.96
CA LEU A 76 -6.71 7.43 3.37
C LEU A 76 -5.54 7.78 2.46
N LEU A 77 -5.62 8.93 1.80
CA LEU A 77 -4.49 9.55 1.12
C LEU A 77 -3.96 10.66 2.03
N THR A 78 -2.70 10.53 2.47
CA THR A 78 -2.07 11.46 3.41
C THR A 78 -1.77 12.81 2.77
N HIS A 79 -1.53 12.82 1.46
CA HIS A 79 -1.30 14.02 0.67
C HIS A 79 -1.50 13.73 -0.82
N TYR A 80 -1.39 14.79 -1.64
CA TYR A 80 -1.30 14.67 -3.09
C TYR A 80 0.17 14.79 -3.50
N HIS A 81 0.65 13.85 -4.32
CA HIS A 81 2.06 13.76 -4.70
C HIS A 81 2.50 14.81 -5.73
N ALA A 82 1.67 15.21 -6.71
CA ALA A 82 1.96 16.19 -7.77
C ALA A 82 3.22 15.93 -8.62
#